data_AF-A0A812VDZ6-F1
#
_entry.id   AF-A0A812VDZ6-F1
#
_cell.length_a   1.000
_cell.length_b   1.000
_cell.length_c   1.000
_cell.angle_alpha   90.00
_cell.angle_beta   90.00
_cell.angle_gamma   90.00
#
_symmetry.space_group_name_H-M   'P 1'
#
loop_
_entity.id
_entity.type
_entity.pdbx_description
1 polymer ?
#
loop_
_entity_poly.entity_id
_entity_poly.type
_entity_poly.pdbx_seq_one_letter_code
_entity_poly.pdbx_strand_id
1 'polypeptide(L)'
;MVRCGGKPEKLVDLYFDEVDDVEVDEPCHISAVDAKPVLSLSCSYMLVLCLGYAVTGAPSDFEGFQLPSTVDLKKAAIIFVLGGLLFAGSVALVFFWRPRYSEQSWRAKVRDMVLCTLAMAFGWCIIHAVRWTNTDLSKHHVIGFLPGSMILHVITAFVMSLLGYVVVLFLDKLEDLCLTRFGSLGRSFKSAVTATGLIIGISWETCFDKAVSIVAHGQREKEVVEPLLVVVLLLLLVPAWKRFVITKQLHFESFKFERRSQSYLKKDNDTLLPQSSKEVRAGCMG
;
A
#
# COMPACT_ATOMS: atom_id res chain seq x y z
N MET A 1 18.32 -14.79 37.89
CA MET A 1 18.76 -13.81 36.88
C MET A 1 19.52 -14.54 35.78
N VAL A 2 18.84 -14.94 34.71
CA VAL A 2 19.46 -15.64 33.58
C VAL A 2 19.79 -14.59 32.51
N ARG A 3 21.07 -14.38 32.23
CA ARG A 3 21.55 -13.49 31.16
C ARG A 3 21.43 -14.24 29.82
N CYS A 4 20.39 -13.95 29.04
CA CYS A 4 20.36 -14.30 27.62
C CYS A 4 21.17 -13.26 26.83
N GLY A 5 22.47 -13.52 26.68
CA GLY A 5 23.42 -12.72 25.90
C GLY A 5 23.73 -13.33 24.54
N GLY A 6 22.70 -13.71 23.77
CA GLY A 6 22.89 -14.17 22.39
C GLY A 6 23.09 -12.98 21.46
N LYS A 7 24.23 -12.93 20.75
CA LYS A 7 24.49 -11.91 19.73
C LYS A 7 23.43 -12.02 18.62
N PRO A 8 22.75 -10.91 18.25
CA PRO A 8 21.65 -10.94 17.29
C PRO A 8 22.06 -11.30 15.85
N GLU A 9 23.35 -11.27 15.52
CA GLU A 9 23.83 -11.59 14.15
C GLU A 9 23.64 -13.06 13.78
N LYS A 10 23.79 -14.00 14.73
CA LYS A 10 23.63 -15.44 14.44
C LYS A 10 22.18 -15.89 14.25
N LEU A 11 21.21 -15.09 14.71
CA LEU A 11 19.79 -15.41 14.56
C LEU A 11 19.27 -15.09 13.15
N VAL A 12 19.91 -14.14 12.46
CA VAL A 12 19.56 -13.78 11.07
C VAL A 12 20.04 -14.85 10.10
N ASP A 13 21.23 -15.40 10.32
CA ASP A 13 21.77 -16.49 9.48
C ASP A 13 20.97 -17.79 9.68
N LEU A 14 20.56 -18.11 10.91
CA LEU A 14 19.67 -19.26 11.16
C LEU A 14 18.28 -19.08 10.54
N TYR A 15 17.76 -17.85 10.46
CA TYR A 15 16.48 -17.59 9.82
C TYR A 15 16.55 -17.72 8.29
N PHE A 16 17.72 -17.52 7.67
CA PHE A 16 17.88 -17.79 6.23
C PHE A 16 18.03 -19.29 5.96
N ASP A 17 18.75 -20.04 6.80
CA ASP A 17 18.86 -21.51 6.66
C ASP A 17 17.52 -22.22 6.93
N GLU A 18 16.67 -21.73 7.85
CA GLU A 18 15.39 -22.37 8.19
C GLU A 18 14.23 -21.98 7.25
N VAL A 19 14.39 -20.92 6.44
CA VAL A 19 13.42 -20.54 5.39
C VAL A 19 13.62 -21.35 4.10
N ASP A 20 14.79 -21.95 3.90
CA ASP A 20 15.06 -22.80 2.74
C ASP A 20 14.43 -24.21 2.84
N ASP A 21 13.96 -24.61 4.04
CA ASP A 21 13.28 -25.90 4.29
C ASP A 21 11.74 -25.81 4.36
N VAL A 22 11.15 -24.65 4.07
CA VAL A 22 9.70 -24.58 3.78
C VAL A 22 9.48 -25.24 2.43
N GLU A 23 9.10 -26.53 2.43
CA GLU A 23 8.59 -27.28 1.29
C GLU A 23 7.66 -26.39 0.45
N VAL A 24 8.19 -25.86 -0.65
CA VAL A 24 7.46 -25.07 -1.65
C VAL A 24 6.65 -26.05 -2.51
N ASP A 25 5.64 -26.65 -1.89
CA ASP A 25 4.74 -27.62 -2.54
C ASP A 25 3.45 -26.93 -3.04
N GLU A 26 3.60 -25.78 -3.70
CA GLU A 26 2.58 -25.23 -4.61
C GLU A 26 3.20 -24.87 -5.97
N PRO A 27 3.38 -25.84 -6.87
CA PRO A 27 3.72 -25.55 -8.24
C PRO A 27 2.49 -24.96 -8.95
N CYS A 28 2.63 -23.75 -9.50
CA CYS A 28 1.69 -23.09 -10.46
C CYS A 28 0.55 -22.21 -9.91
N HIS A 29 0.57 -21.75 -8.64
CA HIS A 29 -0.40 -20.76 -8.16
C HIS A 29 0.08 -19.28 -8.23
N ILE A 30 1.37 -19.05 -8.49
CA ILE A 30 2.02 -17.73 -8.51
C ILE A 30 1.49 -16.82 -9.64
N SER A 31 1.22 -17.36 -10.83
CA SER A 31 0.81 -16.55 -12.00
C SER A 31 -0.56 -15.85 -11.83
N ALA A 32 -1.47 -16.40 -11.02
CA ALA A 32 -2.80 -15.83 -10.81
C ALA A 32 -2.88 -14.89 -9.59
N VAL A 33 -1.94 -15.00 -8.66
CA VAL A 33 -1.89 -14.14 -7.47
C VAL A 33 -1.32 -12.77 -7.85
N ASP A 34 -0.34 -12.74 -8.74
CA ASP A 34 0.35 -11.50 -9.16
C ASP A 34 -0.39 -10.69 -10.23
N ALA A 35 -1.38 -11.29 -10.91
CA ALA A 35 -2.21 -10.58 -11.89
C ALA A 35 -3.22 -9.60 -11.26
N LYS A 36 -3.57 -9.79 -9.98
CA LYS A 36 -4.65 -9.02 -9.33
C LYS A 36 -4.32 -7.53 -9.18
N PRO A 37 -3.13 -7.13 -8.67
CA PRO A 37 -2.78 -5.73 -8.54
C PRO A 37 -2.68 -5.04 -9.90
N VAL A 38 -2.17 -5.73 -10.93
CA VAL A 38 -2.04 -5.19 -12.29
C VAL A 38 -3.42 -4.91 -12.90
N LEU A 39 -4.34 -5.87 -12.83
CA LEU A 39 -5.70 -5.67 -13.35
C LEU A 39 -6.43 -4.56 -12.59
N SER A 40 -6.28 -4.53 -11.26
CA SER A 40 -6.84 -3.49 -10.41
C SER A 40 -6.28 -2.10 -10.74
N LEU A 41 -4.97 -2.02 -11.04
CA LEU A 41 -4.30 -0.80 -11.46
C LEU A 41 -4.87 -0.29 -12.79
N SER A 42 -4.98 -1.14 -13.80
CA SER A 42 -5.53 -0.77 -15.11
C SER A 42 -7.00 -0.37 -15.03
N CYS A 43 -7.83 -1.15 -14.31
CA CYS A 43 -9.25 -0.84 -14.16
C CYS A 43 -9.48 0.47 -13.38
N SER A 44 -8.72 0.69 -12.32
CA SER A 44 -8.82 1.92 -11.51
C SER A 44 -8.35 3.14 -12.29
N TYR A 45 -7.27 3.01 -13.06
CA TYR A 45 -6.78 4.09 -13.92
C TYR A 45 -7.79 4.46 -14.99
N MET A 46 -8.36 3.48 -15.71
CA MET A 46 -9.40 3.71 -16.71
C MET A 46 -10.65 4.37 -16.10
N LEU A 47 -11.06 3.94 -14.91
CA LEU A 47 -12.19 4.55 -14.20
C LEU A 47 -11.91 6.03 -13.89
N VAL A 48 -10.71 6.38 -13.44
CA VAL A 48 -10.35 7.78 -13.16
C VAL A 48 -10.19 8.61 -14.43
N LEU A 49 -9.71 8.03 -15.54
CA LEU A 49 -9.73 8.71 -16.84
C LEU A 49 -11.16 9.05 -17.29
N CYS A 50 -12.10 8.10 -17.15
CA CYS A 50 -13.52 8.34 -17.43
C CYS A 50 -14.11 9.44 -16.54
N LEU A 51 -13.80 9.43 -15.23
CA LEU A 51 -14.24 10.47 -14.30
C LEU A 51 -13.63 11.83 -14.64
N GLY A 52 -12.34 11.86 -14.96
CA GLY A 52 -11.62 13.07 -15.38
C GLY A 52 -12.24 13.67 -16.64
N TYR A 53 -12.53 12.85 -17.65
CA TYR A 53 -13.24 13.27 -18.85
C TYR A 53 -14.64 13.81 -18.53
N ALA A 54 -15.41 13.13 -17.68
CA ALA A 54 -16.74 13.59 -17.27
C ALA A 54 -16.73 14.95 -16.56
N VAL A 55 -15.71 15.22 -15.73
CA VAL A 55 -15.57 16.50 -15.00
C VAL A 55 -15.06 17.63 -15.89
N THR A 56 -14.16 17.33 -16.82
CA THR A 56 -13.42 18.36 -17.58
C THR A 56 -13.99 18.62 -18.97
N GLY A 57 -14.66 17.62 -19.56
CA GLY A 57 -15.15 17.64 -20.94
C GLY A 57 -14.04 17.47 -21.99
N ALA A 58 -12.80 17.22 -21.57
CA ALA A 58 -11.65 17.07 -22.45
C ALA A 58 -10.87 15.79 -22.10
N PRO A 59 -10.32 15.06 -23.10
CA PRO A 59 -9.50 13.90 -22.83
C PRO A 59 -8.20 14.32 -22.15
N SER A 60 -7.81 13.58 -21.10
CA SER A 60 -6.47 13.67 -20.53
C SER A 60 -5.47 12.97 -21.44
N ASP A 61 -4.20 13.36 -21.37
CA ASP A 61 -3.14 12.57 -21.99
C ASP A 61 -2.89 11.25 -21.22
N PHE A 62 -1.97 10.42 -21.73
CA PHE A 62 -1.63 9.14 -21.12
C PHE A 62 -1.02 9.25 -19.73
N GLU A 63 -0.47 10.42 -19.36
CA GLU A 63 0.09 10.68 -18.03
C GLU A 63 -0.94 11.29 -17.07
N GLY A 64 -2.14 11.62 -17.57
CA GLY A 64 -3.20 12.28 -16.82
C GLY A 64 -3.04 13.80 -16.71
N PHE A 65 -2.11 14.39 -17.46
CA PHE A 65 -1.96 15.83 -17.60
C PHE A 65 -3.05 16.39 -18.51
N GLN A 66 -3.48 17.61 -18.19
CA GLN A 66 -4.46 18.36 -18.95
C GLN A 66 -3.94 19.77 -19.17
N LEU A 67 -4.35 20.39 -20.27
CA LEU A 67 -3.96 21.75 -20.61
C LEU A 67 -4.39 22.73 -19.51
N PRO A 68 -3.56 23.74 -19.16
CA PRO A 68 -3.89 24.72 -18.11
C PRO A 68 -5.19 25.51 -18.32
N SER A 69 -5.72 25.52 -19.55
CA SER A 69 -6.98 26.18 -19.89
C SER A 69 -8.21 25.41 -19.43
N THR A 70 -8.10 24.09 -19.23
CA THR A 70 -9.26 23.22 -18.92
C THR A 70 -9.37 22.89 -17.43
N VAL A 71 -8.33 23.15 -16.64
CA VAL A 71 -8.27 22.83 -15.22
C VAL A 71 -8.50 24.06 -14.36
N ASP A 72 -9.38 23.92 -13.37
CA ASP A 72 -9.68 24.94 -12.36
C ASP A 72 -9.69 24.28 -10.97
N LEU A 73 -9.40 25.05 -9.92
CA LEU A 73 -9.45 24.57 -8.52
C LEU A 73 -10.80 23.90 -8.16
N LYS A 74 -11.91 24.38 -8.73
CA LYS A 74 -13.25 23.77 -8.53
C LYS A 74 -13.31 22.35 -9.06
N LYS A 75 -12.74 22.09 -10.24
CA LYS A 75 -12.69 20.75 -10.85
C LYS A 75 -11.79 19.82 -10.04
N ALA A 76 -10.67 20.33 -9.52
CA ALA A 76 -9.79 19.60 -8.60
C ALA A 76 -10.51 19.20 -7.31
N ALA A 77 -11.31 20.09 -6.73
CA ALA A 77 -12.13 19.78 -5.56
C ALA A 77 -13.19 18.70 -5.88
N ILE A 78 -13.85 18.79 -7.05
CA ILE A 78 -14.86 17.80 -7.47
C ILE A 78 -14.24 16.40 -7.58
N ILE A 79 -13.11 16.24 -8.28
CA ILE A 79 -12.48 14.92 -8.44
C ILE A 79 -11.96 14.37 -7.10
N PHE A 80 -11.48 15.23 -6.20
CA PHE A 80 -11.09 14.84 -4.84
C PHE A 80 -12.28 14.31 -4.04
N VAL A 81 -13.42 15.02 -4.07
CA VAL A 81 -14.65 14.58 -3.39
C VAL A 81 -15.17 13.27 -3.98
N LEU A 82 -15.18 13.12 -5.31
CA LEU A 82 -15.55 11.87 -5.97
C LEU A 82 -14.64 10.71 -5.54
N GLY A 83 -13.33 10.93 -5.48
CA GLY A 83 -12.39 9.96 -4.94
C GLY A 83 -12.72 9.57 -3.49
N GLY A 84 -13.00 10.55 -2.63
CA GLY A 84 -13.40 10.29 -1.24
C GLY A 84 -14.69 9.48 -1.13
N LEU A 85 -15.67 9.73 -2.01
CA LEU A 85 -16.89 8.94 -2.10
C LEU A 85 -16.64 7.50 -2.56
N LEU A 86 -15.75 7.29 -3.53
CA LEU A 86 -15.33 5.94 -3.95
C LEU A 86 -14.65 5.19 -2.80
N PHE A 87 -13.79 5.87 -2.05
CA PHE A 87 -13.13 5.29 -0.87
C PHE A 87 -14.14 4.94 0.22
N ALA A 88 -15.04 5.85 0.57
CA ALA A 88 -16.12 5.58 1.53
C ALA A 88 -17.02 4.43 1.07
N GLY A 89 -17.35 4.38 -0.23
CA GLY A 89 -18.08 3.28 -0.85
C GLY A 89 -17.35 1.95 -0.74
N SER A 90 -16.01 1.93 -0.90
CA SER A 90 -15.20 0.73 -0.71
C SER A 90 -15.27 0.22 0.74
N VAL A 91 -15.14 1.11 1.72
CA VAL A 91 -15.26 0.76 3.15
C VAL A 91 -16.67 0.25 3.46
N ALA A 92 -17.71 0.93 2.98
CA ALA A 92 -19.09 0.49 3.12
C ALA A 92 -19.32 -0.90 2.51
N LEU A 93 -18.76 -1.17 1.33
CA LEU A 93 -18.84 -2.46 0.63
C LEU A 93 -18.25 -3.59 1.48
N VAL A 94 -17.16 -3.36 2.22
CA VAL A 94 -16.61 -4.34 3.18
C VAL A 94 -17.66 -4.71 4.26
N PHE A 95 -18.40 -3.73 4.77
CA PHE A 95 -19.39 -3.96 5.83
C PHE A 95 -20.70 -4.57 5.32
N PHE A 96 -21.18 -4.15 4.16
CA PHE A 96 -22.43 -4.64 3.58
C PHE A 96 -22.26 -6.00 2.90
N TRP A 97 -21.14 -6.22 2.22
CA TRP A 97 -20.86 -7.46 1.50
C TRP A 97 -20.14 -8.47 2.39
N ARG A 98 -20.67 -8.70 3.59
CA ARG A 98 -20.14 -9.73 4.50
C ARG A 98 -20.38 -11.11 3.89
N PRO A 99 -19.31 -11.86 3.54
CA PRO A 99 -19.48 -13.22 3.08
C PRO A 99 -20.00 -14.05 4.25
N ARG A 100 -21.21 -14.58 4.09
CA ARG A 100 -21.85 -15.45 5.08
C ARG A 100 -21.30 -16.89 5.03
N TYR A 101 -20.41 -17.20 4.08
CA TYR A 101 -19.84 -18.53 3.82
C TYR A 101 -18.37 -18.45 3.33
N SER A 102 -17.68 -19.59 3.41
CA SER A 102 -16.21 -19.80 3.40
C SER A 102 -15.34 -18.87 2.54
N GLU A 103 -14.15 -18.56 3.07
CA GLU A 103 -13.12 -17.67 2.48
C GLU A 103 -12.68 -18.06 1.06
N GLN A 104 -12.94 -19.29 0.63
CA GLN A 104 -12.47 -19.81 -0.65
C GLN A 104 -13.43 -19.52 -1.83
N SER A 105 -14.58 -18.91 -1.57
CA SER A 105 -15.53 -18.58 -2.63
C SER A 105 -14.98 -17.52 -3.60
N TRP A 106 -15.26 -17.68 -4.90
CA TRP A 106 -14.93 -16.69 -5.93
C TRP A 106 -15.47 -15.29 -5.61
N ARG A 107 -16.56 -15.19 -4.83
CA ARG A 107 -17.16 -13.93 -4.37
C ARG A 107 -16.20 -13.15 -3.47
N ALA A 108 -15.47 -13.82 -2.59
CA ALA A 108 -14.46 -13.18 -1.74
C ALA A 108 -13.33 -12.59 -2.60
N LYS A 109 -12.87 -13.34 -3.61
CA LYS A 109 -11.84 -12.88 -4.56
C LYS A 109 -12.29 -11.65 -5.36
N VAL A 110 -13.52 -11.68 -5.89
CA VAL A 110 -14.10 -10.54 -6.64
C VAL A 110 -14.24 -9.32 -5.72
N ARG A 111 -14.73 -9.51 -4.49
CA ARG A 111 -14.83 -8.44 -3.51
C ARG A 111 -13.46 -7.80 -3.25
N ASP A 112 -12.44 -8.60 -2.94
CA ASP A 112 -11.09 -8.07 -2.66
C ASP A 112 -10.51 -7.34 -3.87
N MET A 113 -10.77 -7.83 -5.09
CA MET A 113 -10.39 -7.14 -6.32
C MET A 113 -11.12 -5.80 -6.48
N VAL A 114 -12.44 -5.74 -6.25
CA VAL A 114 -13.24 -4.50 -6.31
C VAL A 114 -12.74 -3.50 -5.27
N LEU A 115 -12.47 -3.95 -4.05
CA LEU A 115 -11.94 -3.10 -2.98
C LEU A 115 -10.57 -2.53 -3.33
N CYS A 116 -9.67 -3.37 -3.86
CA CYS A 116 -8.37 -2.94 -4.34
C CYS A 116 -8.52 -1.87 -5.44
N THR A 117 -9.43 -2.08 -6.40
CA THR A 117 -9.65 -1.17 -7.53
C THR A 117 -10.22 0.16 -7.07
N LEU A 118 -11.18 0.17 -6.14
CA LEU A 118 -11.73 1.41 -5.59
C LEU A 118 -10.70 2.16 -4.74
N ALA A 119 -9.86 1.45 -3.98
CA ALA A 119 -8.78 2.05 -3.21
C ALA A 119 -7.71 2.68 -4.12
N MET A 120 -7.30 1.99 -5.18
CA MET A 120 -6.40 2.55 -6.19
C MET A 120 -7.03 3.74 -6.92
N ALA A 121 -8.32 3.66 -7.28
CA ALA A 121 -9.04 4.76 -7.92
C ALA A 121 -9.08 6.01 -7.05
N PHE A 122 -9.28 5.85 -5.74
CA PHE A 122 -9.15 6.96 -4.80
C PHE A 122 -7.74 7.58 -4.82
N GLY A 123 -6.69 6.75 -4.80
CA GLY A 123 -5.32 7.21 -4.92
C GLY A 123 -5.07 8.01 -6.20
N TRP A 124 -5.56 7.52 -7.34
CA TRP A 124 -5.51 8.23 -8.62
C TRP A 124 -6.26 9.56 -8.58
N CYS A 125 -7.47 9.61 -8.00
CA CYS A 125 -8.21 10.85 -7.83
C CYS A 125 -7.43 11.91 -7.02
N ILE A 126 -6.70 11.49 -5.97
CA ILE A 126 -5.83 12.41 -5.21
C ILE A 126 -4.70 12.92 -6.10
N ILE A 127 -4.01 12.04 -6.85
CA ILE A 127 -2.93 12.45 -7.77
C ILE A 127 -3.45 13.51 -8.76
N HIS A 128 -4.60 13.26 -9.40
CA HIS A 128 -5.20 14.21 -10.32
C HIS A 128 -5.60 15.52 -9.63
N ALA A 129 -6.21 15.47 -8.45
CA ALA A 129 -6.59 16.65 -7.68
C ALA A 129 -5.37 17.53 -7.34
N VAL A 130 -4.28 16.92 -6.86
CA VAL A 130 -3.05 17.63 -6.51
C VAL A 130 -2.39 18.21 -7.76
N ARG A 131 -2.31 17.46 -8.86
CA ARG A 131 -1.77 17.96 -10.13
C ARG A 131 -2.56 19.14 -10.69
N TRP A 132 -3.89 19.06 -10.70
CA TRP A 132 -4.74 20.15 -11.16
C TRP A 132 -4.62 21.38 -10.27
N THR A 133 -4.52 21.18 -8.95
CA THR A 133 -4.28 22.28 -7.99
C THR A 133 -2.92 22.95 -8.24
N ASN A 134 -1.86 22.16 -8.47
CA ASN A 134 -0.54 22.67 -8.80
C ASN A 134 -0.53 23.46 -10.13
N THR A 135 -1.24 22.98 -11.16
CA THR A 135 -1.37 23.68 -12.44
C THR A 135 -2.15 24.99 -12.31
N ASP A 136 -3.25 25.00 -11.55
CA ASP A 136 -4.05 26.19 -11.29
C ASP A 136 -3.26 27.26 -10.51
N LEU A 137 -2.55 26.84 -9.45
CA LEU A 137 -1.69 27.73 -8.66
C LEU A 137 -0.50 28.27 -9.46
N SER A 138 0.06 27.47 -10.36
CA SER A 138 1.11 27.88 -11.29
C SER A 138 0.61 28.92 -12.30
N LYS A 139 -0.60 28.72 -12.87
CA LYS A 139 -1.25 29.65 -13.80
C LYS A 139 -1.52 31.02 -13.17
N HIS A 140 -1.88 31.05 -11.88
CA HIS A 140 -2.06 32.29 -11.13
C HIS A 140 -0.75 32.89 -10.58
N HIS A 141 0.41 32.37 -11.00
CA HIS A 141 1.75 32.80 -10.55
C HIS A 141 1.94 32.79 -9.03
N VAL A 142 1.14 32.03 -8.28
CA VAL A 142 1.21 31.96 -6.82
C VAL A 142 2.51 31.30 -6.36
N ILE A 143 2.96 30.26 -7.09
CA ILE A 143 4.12 29.44 -6.69
C ILE A 143 5.37 29.76 -7.55
N GLY A 144 5.31 30.73 -8.47
CA GLY A 144 6.47 31.13 -9.30
C GLY A 144 7.07 30.04 -10.22
N PHE A 145 6.52 28.82 -10.22
CA PHE A 145 6.98 27.71 -11.04
C PHE A 145 6.15 27.57 -12.31
N LEU A 146 6.80 27.12 -13.39
CA LEU A 146 6.11 26.78 -14.64
C LEU A 146 5.29 25.48 -14.49
N PRO A 147 4.13 25.38 -15.16
CA PRO A 147 3.34 24.16 -15.17
C PRO A 147 4.17 23.02 -15.78
N GLY A 148 4.13 21.84 -15.15
CA GLY A 148 4.92 20.68 -15.58
C GLY A 148 6.40 20.69 -15.16
N SER A 149 6.83 21.66 -14.35
CA SER A 149 8.19 21.66 -13.79
C SER A 149 8.44 20.44 -12.87
N MET A 150 9.70 20.01 -12.77
CA MET A 150 10.12 18.88 -11.93
C MET A 150 9.73 19.09 -10.46
N ILE A 151 9.84 20.32 -9.97
CA ILE A 151 9.50 20.66 -8.58
C ILE A 151 8.03 20.38 -8.26
N LEU A 152 7.10 20.61 -9.20
CA LEU A 152 5.68 20.31 -9.00
C LEU A 152 5.41 18.80 -8.91
N HIS A 153 6.19 17.98 -9.63
CA HIS A 153 6.12 16.52 -9.51
C HIS A 153 6.60 16.08 -8.12
N VAL A 154 7.73 16.63 -7.66
CA VAL A 154 8.27 16.35 -6.32
C VAL A 154 7.26 16.75 -5.22
N ILE A 155 6.65 17.94 -5.34
CA ILE A 155 5.58 18.39 -4.42
C ILE A 155 4.41 17.39 -4.44
N THR A 156 4.01 16.92 -5.62
CA THR A 156 2.94 15.93 -5.76
C THR A 156 3.29 14.64 -5.03
N ALA A 157 4.49 14.10 -5.19
CA ALA A 157 4.92 12.88 -4.51
C ALA A 157 5.00 13.04 -2.98
N PHE A 158 5.42 14.20 -2.47
CA PHE A 158 5.39 14.49 -1.03
C PHE A 158 3.97 14.58 -0.48
N VAL A 159 3.06 15.29 -1.16
CA VAL A 159 1.65 15.36 -0.76
C VAL A 159 1.02 13.97 -0.79
N MET A 160 1.29 13.17 -1.82
CA MET A 160 0.83 11.78 -1.91
C MET A 160 1.37 10.91 -0.77
N SER A 161 2.64 11.08 -0.40
CA SER A 161 3.24 10.34 0.72
C SER A 161 2.59 10.71 2.05
N LEU A 162 2.32 12.00 2.28
CA LEU A 162 1.66 12.48 3.50
C LEU A 162 0.21 11.98 3.59
N LEU A 163 -0.57 12.16 2.52
CA LEU A 163 -1.97 11.71 2.47
C LEU A 163 -2.05 10.18 2.55
N GLY A 164 -1.18 9.49 1.84
CA GLY A 164 -1.06 8.04 1.89
C GLY A 164 -0.74 7.52 3.28
N TYR A 165 0.17 8.19 4.01
CA TYR A 165 0.45 7.86 5.42
C TYR A 165 -0.80 8.00 6.31
N VAL A 166 -1.55 9.10 6.17
CA VAL A 166 -2.81 9.31 6.92
C VAL A 166 -3.84 8.21 6.60
N VAL A 167 -3.98 7.86 5.32
CA VAL A 167 -4.90 6.80 4.87
C VAL A 167 -4.48 5.45 5.44
N VAL A 168 -3.19 5.10 5.38
CA VAL A 168 -2.68 3.84 5.95
C VAL A 168 -2.92 3.78 7.45
N LEU A 169 -2.67 4.84 8.21
CA LEU A 169 -2.97 4.90 9.65
C LEU A 169 -4.46 4.72 9.94
N PHE A 170 -5.32 5.32 9.11
CA PHE A 170 -6.77 5.18 9.25
C PHE A 170 -7.22 3.74 8.96
N LEU A 171 -6.70 3.12 7.89
CA LEU A 171 -6.99 1.74 7.51
C LEU A 171 -6.50 0.73 8.55
N ASP A 172 -5.33 0.95 9.14
CA ASP A 172 -4.76 0.11 10.22
C ASP A 172 -5.65 0.14 11.46
N LYS A 173 -6.10 1.33 11.89
CA LYS A 173 -7.06 1.46 12.99
C LYS A 173 -8.40 0.80 12.67
N LEU A 174 -8.89 0.91 11.43
CA LEU A 174 -10.12 0.22 11.01
C LEU A 174 -9.95 -1.30 11.02
N GLU A 175 -8.80 -1.81 10.59
CA GLU A 175 -8.45 -3.22 10.63
C GLU A 175 -8.49 -3.74 12.08
N ASP A 176 -7.81 -3.08 13.01
CA ASP A 176 -7.76 -3.46 14.42
C ASP A 176 -9.15 -3.48 15.08
N LEU A 177 -9.97 -2.46 14.80
CA LEU A 177 -11.36 -2.38 15.28
C LEU A 177 -12.21 -3.52 14.70
N CYS A 178 -12.02 -3.85 13.42
CA CYS A 178 -12.78 -4.91 12.75
C CYS A 178 -12.33 -6.31 13.19
N LEU A 179 -11.03 -6.53 13.41
CA LEU A 179 -10.50 -7.78 13.96
C LEU A 179 -11.10 -8.07 15.33
N THR A 180 -11.15 -7.06 16.20
CA THR A 180 -11.70 -7.19 17.56
C THR A 180 -13.19 -7.54 17.55
N ARG A 181 -13.97 -6.98 16.62
CA ARG A 181 -15.43 -7.11 16.63
C ARG A 181 -15.97 -8.20 15.70
N PHE A 182 -15.28 -8.50 14.61
CA PHE A 182 -15.81 -9.30 13.50
C PHE A 182 -14.86 -10.41 13.00
N GLY A 183 -13.64 -10.52 13.54
CA GLY A 183 -12.72 -11.63 13.29
C GLY A 183 -12.11 -11.65 11.88
N SER A 184 -12.89 -12.02 10.85
CA SER A 184 -12.38 -12.30 9.50
C SER A 184 -12.29 -11.09 8.55
N LEU A 185 -12.86 -9.94 8.93
CA LEU A 185 -12.95 -8.76 8.06
C LEU A 185 -11.61 -8.05 7.83
N GLY A 186 -10.61 -8.28 8.70
CA GLY A 186 -9.34 -7.53 8.68
C GLY A 186 -8.54 -7.70 7.40
N ARG A 187 -8.57 -8.88 6.77
CA ARG A 187 -7.72 -9.19 5.60
C ARG A 187 -8.00 -8.29 4.38
N SER A 188 -9.24 -7.80 4.22
CA SER A 188 -9.60 -6.95 3.09
C SER A 188 -8.95 -5.56 3.15
N PHE A 189 -8.62 -5.06 4.35
CA PHE A 189 -7.95 -3.76 4.51
C PHE A 189 -6.48 -3.82 4.11
N LYS A 190 -5.82 -4.98 4.28
CA LYS A 190 -4.44 -5.18 3.83
C LYS A 190 -4.28 -4.92 2.33
N SER A 191 -5.23 -5.33 1.50
CA SER A 191 -5.21 -5.03 0.05
C SER A 191 -5.30 -3.53 -0.24
N ALA A 192 -6.10 -2.78 0.52
CA ALA A 192 -6.21 -1.33 0.36
C ALA A 192 -4.93 -0.58 0.82
N VAL A 193 -4.26 -1.09 1.87
CA VAL A 193 -2.94 -0.59 2.30
C VAL A 193 -1.90 -0.83 1.21
N THR A 194 -1.84 -2.04 0.64
CA THR A 194 -0.95 -2.36 -0.49
C THR A 194 -1.24 -1.47 -1.69
N ALA A 195 -2.51 -1.27 -2.05
CA ALA A 195 -2.93 -0.39 -3.15
C ALA A 195 -2.45 1.06 -2.93
N THR A 196 -2.59 1.57 -1.71
CA THR A 196 -2.15 2.93 -1.35
C THR A 196 -0.63 3.05 -1.47
N GLY A 197 0.12 2.06 -0.97
CA GLY A 197 1.57 2.00 -1.11
C GLY A 197 2.02 1.99 -2.57
N LEU A 198 1.34 1.24 -3.44
CA LEU A 198 1.63 1.18 -4.87
C LEU A 198 1.44 2.56 -5.53
N ILE A 199 0.33 3.25 -5.25
CA ILE A 199 0.05 4.57 -5.81
C ILE A 199 1.09 5.61 -5.35
N ILE A 200 1.53 5.56 -4.09
CA ILE A 200 2.65 6.40 -3.62
C ILE A 200 3.91 6.10 -4.45
N GLY A 201 4.23 4.82 -4.66
CA GLY A 201 5.34 4.39 -5.50
C GLY A 201 5.28 4.97 -6.92
N ILE A 202 4.13 4.86 -7.58
CA ILE A 202 3.92 5.42 -8.93
C ILE A 202 4.12 6.94 -8.95
N SER A 203 3.67 7.65 -7.90
CA SER A 203 3.90 9.09 -7.84
C SER A 203 5.40 9.45 -7.81
N TRP A 204 6.22 8.64 -7.12
CA TRP A 204 7.68 8.79 -7.11
C TRP A 204 8.32 8.35 -8.44
N GLU A 205 7.82 7.30 -9.07
CA GLU A 205 8.26 6.86 -10.39
C GLU A 205 8.17 8.00 -11.41
N THR A 206 7.03 8.70 -11.47
CA THR A 206 6.87 9.86 -12.36
C THR A 206 7.84 11.01 -12.07
N CYS A 207 8.27 11.17 -10.80
CA CYS A 207 9.28 12.15 -10.44
C CYS A 207 10.67 11.74 -10.94
N PHE A 208 11.02 10.46 -10.79
CA PHE A 208 12.31 9.93 -11.23
C PHE A 208 12.43 9.93 -12.75
N ASP A 209 11.39 9.51 -13.45
CA ASP A 209 11.33 9.54 -14.91
C ASP A 209 11.59 10.97 -15.43
N LYS A 210 10.88 11.96 -14.88
CA LYS A 210 11.10 13.36 -15.26
C LYS A 210 12.50 13.87 -14.91
N ALA A 211 13.04 13.48 -13.76
CA ALA A 211 14.38 13.88 -13.32
C ALA A 211 15.47 13.35 -14.25
N VAL A 212 15.43 12.05 -14.56
CA VAL A 212 16.36 11.39 -15.47
C VAL A 212 16.26 12.04 -16.85
N SER A 213 15.04 12.25 -17.34
CA SER A 213 14.82 12.90 -18.62
C SER A 213 15.49 14.28 -18.66
N ILE A 214 15.28 15.13 -17.65
CA ILE A 214 15.87 16.49 -17.59
C ILE A 214 17.40 16.45 -17.59
N VAL A 215 18.02 15.53 -16.83
CA VAL A 215 19.48 15.39 -16.80
C VAL A 215 20.01 14.94 -18.17
N ALA A 216 19.29 14.06 -18.86
CA ALA A 216 19.68 13.56 -20.17
C ALA A 216 19.49 14.58 -21.31
N HIS A 217 18.57 15.54 -21.19
CA HIS A 217 18.28 16.53 -22.25
C HIS A 217 19.49 17.41 -22.66
N GLY A 218 20.51 17.54 -21.81
CA GLY A 218 21.74 18.29 -22.12
C GLY A 218 22.83 17.48 -22.84
N GLN A 219 22.63 16.18 -23.06
CA GLN A 219 23.67 15.27 -23.56
C GLN A 219 23.48 14.94 -25.04
N ARG A 220 24.59 14.76 -25.78
CA ARG A 220 24.56 14.41 -27.22
C ARG A 220 23.93 13.03 -27.48
N GLU A 221 24.07 12.11 -26.54
CA GLU A 221 23.63 10.71 -26.65
C GLU A 221 22.52 10.41 -25.64
N LYS A 222 21.42 11.18 -25.68
CA LYS A 222 20.28 11.04 -24.75
C LYS A 222 19.80 9.58 -24.61
N GLU A 223 19.71 8.87 -25.73
CA GLU A 223 19.22 7.48 -25.80
C GLU A 223 20.09 6.48 -25.01
N VAL A 224 21.36 6.79 -24.78
CA VAL A 224 22.29 5.96 -23.99
C VAL A 224 22.35 6.44 -22.54
N VAL A 225 22.36 7.75 -22.33
CA VAL A 225 22.49 8.35 -21.00
C VAL A 225 21.28 8.05 -20.12
N GLU A 226 20.07 8.14 -20.66
CA GLU A 226 18.82 7.90 -19.92
C GLU A 226 18.75 6.48 -19.30
N PRO A 227 18.88 5.37 -20.06
CA PRO A 227 18.89 4.04 -19.46
C PRO A 227 20.11 3.78 -18.57
N LEU A 228 21.27 4.37 -18.87
CA LEU A 228 22.46 4.26 -18.02
C LEU A 228 22.22 4.87 -16.64
N LEU A 229 21.58 6.04 -16.56
CA LEU A 229 21.22 6.68 -15.30
C LEU A 229 20.24 5.81 -14.48
N VAL A 230 19.27 5.18 -15.13
CA VAL A 230 18.34 4.25 -14.46
C VAL A 230 19.10 3.05 -13.90
N VAL A 231 20.02 2.45 -14.66
CA VAL A 231 20.84 1.31 -14.18
C VAL A 231 21.69 1.73 -12.98
N VAL A 232 22.34 2.89 -13.03
CA VAL A 232 23.12 3.43 -11.91
C VAL A 232 22.24 3.65 -10.67
N LEU A 233 21.05 4.22 -10.84
CA LEU A 233 20.09 4.40 -9.74
C LEU A 233 19.68 3.06 -9.13
N LEU A 234 19.39 2.04 -9.95
CA LEU A 234 19.04 0.70 -9.46
C LEU A 234 20.19 0.06 -8.68
N LEU A 235 21.43 0.16 -9.19
CA LEU A 235 22.61 -0.37 -8.50
C LEU A 235 22.87 0.29 -7.14
N LEU A 236 22.43 1.54 -6.94
CA LEU A 236 22.54 2.24 -5.66
C LEU A 236 21.34 1.98 -4.74
N LEU A 237 20.13 2.03 -5.27
CA LEU A 237 18.89 1.96 -4.49
C LEU A 237 18.57 0.53 -4.04
N VAL A 238 18.72 -0.47 -4.90
CA VAL A 238 18.39 -1.87 -4.57
C VAL A 238 19.18 -2.40 -3.37
N PRO A 239 20.52 -2.27 -3.28
CA PRO A 239 21.24 -2.75 -2.11
C PRO A 239 20.91 -1.96 -0.85
N ALA A 240 20.68 -0.64 -0.96
CA ALA A 240 20.27 0.18 0.16
C ALA A 240 18.88 -0.25 0.68
N TRP A 241 17.91 -0.43 -0.21
CA TRP A 241 16.56 -0.89 0.14
C TRP A 241 16.58 -2.28 0.78
N LYS A 242 17.33 -3.23 0.19
CA LYS A 242 17.49 -4.58 0.76
C LYS A 242 18.05 -4.53 2.18
N ARG A 243 19.07 -3.71 2.42
CA ARG A 243 19.74 -3.63 3.73
C ARG A 243 18.90 -2.89 4.79
N PHE A 244 18.20 -1.83 4.41
CA PHE A 244 17.53 -0.97 5.39
C PHE A 244 16.04 -1.28 5.55
N VAL A 245 15.34 -1.66 4.49
CA VAL A 245 13.89 -1.86 4.53
C VAL A 245 13.56 -3.32 4.80
N ILE A 246 14.11 -4.26 4.01
CA ILE A 246 13.78 -5.68 4.16
C ILE A 246 14.23 -6.21 5.53
N THR A 247 15.45 -5.91 5.95
CA THR A 247 15.96 -6.36 7.26
C THR A 247 15.09 -5.88 8.42
N LYS A 248 14.54 -4.65 8.35
CA LYS A 248 13.64 -4.12 9.36
C LYS A 248 12.27 -4.79 9.33
N GLN A 249 11.75 -5.07 8.13
CA GLN A 249 10.48 -5.78 7.98
C GLN A 249 10.57 -7.21 8.55
N LEU A 250 11.61 -7.96 8.21
CA LEU A 250 11.86 -9.32 8.73
C LEU A 250 11.98 -9.31 10.27
N HIS A 251 12.67 -8.31 10.81
CA HIS A 251 12.79 -8.16 12.26
C HIS A 251 11.45 -7.83 12.92
N PHE A 252 10.61 -7.02 12.28
CA PHE A 252 9.28 -6.71 12.80
C PHE A 252 8.32 -7.89 12.72
N GLU A 253 8.42 -8.70 11.68
CA GLU A 253 7.62 -9.93 11.53
C GLU A 253 8.00 -11.00 12.55
N SER A 254 9.30 -11.20 12.80
CA SER A 254 9.76 -12.12 13.86
C SER A 254 9.25 -11.70 15.25
N PHE A 255 9.25 -10.40 15.57
CA PHE A 255 8.63 -9.91 16.82
C PHE A 255 7.11 -10.12 16.88
N LYS A 256 6.39 -9.93 15.77
CA LYS A 256 4.95 -10.20 15.72
C LYS A 256 4.67 -11.69 15.93
N PHE A 257 5.49 -12.56 15.35
CA PHE A 257 5.39 -14.00 15.53
C PHE A 257 5.63 -14.42 16.99
N GLU A 258 6.68 -13.89 17.63
CA GLU A 258 7.00 -14.17 19.03
C GLU A 258 5.89 -13.72 20.00
N ARG A 259 5.26 -12.56 19.76
CA ARG A 259 4.10 -12.12 20.56
C ARG A 259 2.89 -13.02 20.39
N ARG A 260 2.65 -13.54 19.18
CA ARG A 260 1.56 -14.48 18.92
C ARG A 260 1.82 -15.82 19.60
N SER A 261 3.03 -16.37 19.50
CA SER A 261 3.40 -17.64 20.15
C SER A 261 3.27 -17.56 21.68
N GLN A 262 3.74 -16.47 22.30
CA GLN A 262 3.54 -16.25 23.73
C GLN A 262 2.06 -16.15 24.13
N SER A 263 1.21 -15.56 23.28
CA SER A 263 -0.23 -15.47 23.51
C SER A 263 -0.93 -16.83 23.45
N TYR A 264 -0.44 -17.76 22.63
CA TYR A 264 -0.93 -19.15 22.57
C TYR A 264 -0.51 -19.93 23.82
N LEU A 265 0.79 -19.89 24.18
CA LEU A 265 1.30 -20.59 25.36
C LEU A 265 0.59 -20.16 26.65
N LYS A 266 0.26 -18.86 26.79
CA LYS A 266 -0.49 -18.37 27.95
C LYS A 266 -1.92 -18.94 28.01
N LYS A 267 -2.61 -19.01 26.87
CA LYS A 267 -3.97 -19.59 26.79
C LYS A 267 -3.98 -21.08 27.13
N ASP A 268 -2.98 -21.84 26.66
CA ASP A 268 -2.88 -23.26 26.98
C ASP A 268 -2.61 -23.48 28.47
N ASN A 269 -1.70 -22.69 29.05
CA ASN A 269 -1.43 -22.74 30.49
C ASN A 269 -2.68 -22.38 31.34
N ASP A 270 -3.41 -21.34 30.94
CA ASP A 270 -4.67 -20.94 31.59
C ASP A 270 -5.78 -22.00 31.42
N THR A 271 -5.72 -22.83 30.37
CA THR A 271 -6.66 -23.93 30.11
C THR A 271 -6.30 -25.21 30.89
N LEU A 272 -5.02 -25.43 31.21
CA LEU A 272 -4.54 -26.59 31.96
C LEU A 272 -4.64 -26.43 33.49
N LEU A 273 -4.50 -25.20 34.01
CA LEU A 273 -4.58 -24.94 35.45
C LEU A 273 -5.99 -24.93 36.14
N PRO A 274 -7.16 -24.89 35.46
CA PRO A 274 -8.45 -24.77 36.13
C PRO A 274 -8.99 -26.07 36.74
N GLN A 275 -8.43 -27.25 36.40
CA GLN A 275 -8.87 -28.53 37.00
C GLN A 275 -8.09 -28.93 38.25
N SER A 276 -6.78 -28.69 38.29
CA SER A 276 -5.93 -29.07 39.44
C SER A 276 -6.34 -28.36 40.75
N SER A 277 -6.80 -27.11 40.68
CA SER A 277 -7.20 -26.36 41.89
C SER A 277 -8.57 -26.76 42.48
N LYS A 278 -9.44 -27.41 41.67
CA LYS A 278 -10.75 -27.87 42.16
C LYS A 278 -10.68 -29.21 42.87
N GLU A 279 -9.79 -30.11 42.46
CA GLU A 279 -9.62 -31.41 43.14
C GLU A 279 -8.91 -31.28 44.50
N VAL A 280 -7.95 -30.36 44.65
CA VAL A 280 -7.24 -30.16 45.93
C VAL A 280 -8.16 -29.59 47.02
N ARG A 281 -9.21 -28.83 46.67
CA ARG A 281 -10.18 -28.32 47.67
C ARG A 281 -11.22 -29.33 48.12
N ALA A 282 -11.50 -30.39 47.35
CA ALA A 282 -12.48 -31.40 47.73
C ALA A 282 -11.93 -32.42 48.76
N GLY A 283 -10.60 -32.58 48.85
CA GLY A 283 -9.97 -33.57 49.74
C GLY A 283 -9.71 -33.12 51.19
N CYS A 284 -9.93 -31.85 51.56
CA CYS A 284 -9.65 -31.34 52.92
C CYS A 284 -10.91 -31.12 53.78
N MET A 285 -12.08 -31.61 53.36
CA MET A 285 -13.34 -31.52 54.12
C MET A 285 -13.91 -32.89 54.55
N GLY A 286 -13.11 -33.96 54.49
CA GLY A 286 -13.47 -35.30 54.94
C GLY A 286 -12.71 -35.71 56.19
#